data_AF-A0A3S4TTN2-F1
#
_entry.id   AF-A0A3S4TTN2-F1
#
_cell.length_a   1.000
_cell.length_b   1.000
_cell.length_c   1.000
_cell.angle_alpha   90.00
_cell.angle_beta   90.00
_cell.angle_gamma   90.00
#
_symmetry.space_group_name_H-M   'P 1'
#
loop_
_entity.id
_entity.type
_entity.pdbx_description
1 polymer ?
#
loop_
_entity_poly.entity_id
_entity_poly.type
_entity_poly.pdbx_seq_one_letter_code
_entity_poly.pdbx_strand_id
1 'polypeptide(L)' 'MNRLFPEQLVHHLSQRLAKVYLLVGQDPLLLSESEDTIYQTAIQQGFDEKI' A
#
# COMPACT_ATOMS: atom_id res chain seq x y z
N MET A 1 6.78 -3.96 14.78
CA MET A 1 5.88 -4.09 13.62
C MET A 1 4.88 -2.96 13.70
N ASN A 2 4.99 -1.93 12.84
CA ASN A 2 4.05 -0.82 12.88
C ASN A 2 2.71 -1.28 12.30
N ARG A 3 1.65 -1.20 13.11
CA ARG A 3 0.28 -1.38 12.62
C ARG A 3 -0.15 -0.06 11.98
N LEU A 4 -0.51 -0.12 10.70
CA LEU A 4 -1.06 1.01 9.96
C LEU A 4 -2.53 0.73 9.70
N PHE A 5 -3.38 1.73 9.93
CA PHE A 5 -4.78 1.68 9.52
C PHE A 5 -4.90 2.06 8.04
N PRO A 6 -5.94 1.60 7.32
CA PRO A 6 -6.18 1.94 5.91
C PRO A 6 -6.20 3.46 5.67
N GLU A 7 -6.79 4.22 6.59
CA GLU A 7 -6.85 5.69 6.52
C GLU A 7 -5.46 6.34 6.58
N GLN A 8 -4.51 5.69 7.26
CA GLN A 8 -3.13 6.17 7.39
C GLN A 8 -2.22 5.62 6.28
N LEU A 9 -2.66 4.60 5.55
CA LEU A 9 -1.90 3.95 4.49
C LEU A 9 -1.57 4.96 3.38
N VAL A 10 -2.55 5.72 2.91
CA VAL A 10 -2.36 6.73 1.85
C VAL A 10 -1.32 7.77 2.25
N HIS A 11 -1.39 8.27 3.49
CA HIS A 11 -0.44 9.26 3.99
C HIS A 11 0.97 8.67 4.13
N HIS A 12 1.07 7.43 4.64
CA HIS A 12 2.34 6.73 4.74
C HIS A 12 2.95 6.47 3.35
N LEU A 13 2.16 5.99 2.39
CA LEU A 13 2.61 5.71 1.02
C LEU A 13 3.14 6.95 0.30
N SER A 14 2.47 8.09 0.51
CA SER A 14 2.90 9.39 -0.03
C SER A 14 4.23 9.86 0.56
N GLN A 15 4.50 9.60 1.85
CA GLN A 15 5.77 9.95 2.48
C GLN A 15 6.89 8.96 2.17
N ARG A 16 6.59 7.66 2.23
CA ARG A 16 7.55 6.58 2.07
C ARG A 16 6.86 5.25 1.74
N LEU A 17 7.27 4.64 0.64
CA LEU A 17 6.92 3.26 0.33
C LEU A 17 7.83 2.30 1.11
N ALA A 18 7.22 1.37 1.85
CA ALA A 18 7.93 0.27 2.49
C ALA A 18 8.17 -0.86 1.49
N LYS A 19 9.20 -1.70 1.74
CA LYS A 19 9.52 -2.83 0.85
C LYS A 19 8.49 -3.96 0.91
N VAL A 20 7.79 -4.11 2.02
CA VAL A 20 6.83 -5.19 2.26
C VAL A 20 5.65 -4.63 3.05
N TYR A 21 4.44 -4.89 2.57
CA TYR A 21 3.18 -4.59 3.25
C TYR A 21 2.46 -5.90 3.56
N LEU A 22 1.95 -6.03 4.79
CA LEU A 22 1.11 -7.15 5.20
C LEU A 22 -0.30 -6.62 5.41
N LEU A 23 -1.21 -6.97 4.50
CA LEU A 23 -2.62 -6.64 4.61
C LEU A 23 -3.33 -7.70 5.45
N VAL A 24 -3.95 -7.28 6.55
CA VAL A 24 -4.66 -8.18 7.48
C VAL A 24 -6.03 -7.58 7.77
N GLY A 25 -7.09 -8.32 7.46
CA GLY A 25 -8.47 -7.86 7.63
C GLY A 25 -9.47 -8.94 7.27
N GLN A 26 -10.73 -8.73 7.63
CA GLN A 26 -11.85 -9.62 7.28
C GLN A 26 -12.69 -9.06 6.12
N ASP A 27 -12.61 -7.74 5.88
CA ASP A 27 -13.30 -7.06 4.80
C ASP A 27 -12.51 -7.17 3.48
N PRO A 28 -12.99 -7.93 2.49
CA PRO A 28 -12.29 -8.12 1.23
C PRO A 28 -12.16 -6.81 0.45
N LEU A 29 -13.16 -5.93 0.53
CA LEU A 29 -13.14 -4.63 -0.15
C LEU A 29 -11.99 -3.75 0.36
N LEU A 30 -11.85 -3.62 1.68
CA LEU A 30 -10.77 -2.82 2.27
C LEU A 30 -9.39 -3.39 1.95
N LEU A 31 -9.27 -4.72 1.88
CA LEU A 31 -8.02 -5.38 1.47
C LEU A 31 -7.67 -5.04 0.01
N SER A 32 -8.63 -5.19 -0.92
CA SER A 32 -8.41 -4.85 -2.33
C SER A 32 -8.09 -3.37 -2.55
N GLU A 33 -8.80 -2.45 -1.88
CA GLU A 33 -8.51 -1.02 -1.97
C GLU A 33 -7.13 -0.67 -1.41
N SER A 34 -6.73 -1.30 -0.31
CA SER A 34 -5.40 -1.12 0.27
C SER A 34 -4.30 -1.62 -0.67
N GLU A 35 -4.51 -2.79 -1.28
CA GLU A 35 -3.59 -3.36 -2.27
C GLU A 35 -3.44 -2.46 -3.50
N ASP A 36 -4.57 -2.03 -4.09
CA ASP A 36 -4.55 -1.15 -5.26
C ASP A 36 -3.82 0.16 -4.94
N THR A 37 -4.09 0.78 -3.78
CA THR A 37 -3.42 2.00 -3.36
C THR A 37 -1.89 1.82 -3.27
N ILE A 38 -1.43 0.70 -2.70
CA ILE A 38 0.01 0.38 -2.62
C ILE A 38 0.59 0.21 -4.03
N TYR A 39 -0.11 -0.52 -4.90
CA TYR A 39 0.31 -0.80 -6.26
C TYR A 39 0.40 0.48 -7.11
N GLN A 40 -0.64 1.31 -7.10
CA GLN A 40 -0.66 2.60 -7.78
C GLN A 40 0.48 3.51 -7.29
N THR A 41 0.72 3.55 -5.98
CA THR A 41 1.82 4.36 -5.42
C THR A 41 3.18 3.81 -5.81
N ALA A 42 3.36 2.49 -5.86
CA ALA A 42 4.60 1.86 -6.32
C ALA A 42 4.90 2.23 -7.78
N ILE A 43 3.90 2.12 -8.66
CA ILE A 43 4.01 2.53 -10.07
C ILE A 43 4.38 4.01 -10.16
N GLN A 44 3.69 4.89 -9.41
CA GLN A 44 3.99 6.33 -9.41
C GLN A 44 5.40 6.66 -8.91
N GLN A 45 5.94 5.85 -7.99
CA GLN A 45 7.33 5.99 -7.52
C GLN A 45 8.36 5.38 -8.48
N GLY A 46 7.94 4.85 -9.62
CA GLY A 46 8.83 4.26 -10.62
C GLY A 46 9.26 2.83 -10.28
N PHE A 47 8.56 2.14 -9.37
CA PHE A 47 8.67 0.69 -9.20
C PHE A 47 7.88 -0.02 -10.32
N ASP A 48 8.14 0.34 -11.57
CA ASP A 48 7.64 -0.36 -12.72
C ASP A 48 8.66 -1.47 -13.04
N GLU A 49 8.25 -2.73 -12.89
CA GLU A 49 9.03 -3.92 -13.28
C GLU A 49 9.08 -4.06 -14.83
N LYS A 50 9.36 -2.95 -15.52
CA LYS A 50 9.75 -2.92 -16.93
C LYS A 50 11.21 -2.52 -17.04
N ILE A 51 12.09 -3.38 -16.51
CA ILE A 51 13.49 -3.46 -16.94
C ILE A 51 13.87 -4.93 -17.08
#